data_AF-A0A928HYX9-F1
#
_entry.id   AF-A0A928HYX9-F1
#
_cell.length_a   1.000
_cell.length_b   1.000
_cell.length_c   1.000
_cell.angle_alpha   90.00
_cell.angle_beta   90.00
_cell.angle_gamma   90.00
#
_symmetry.space_group_name_H-M   'P 1'
#
loop_
_entity.id
_entity.type
_entity.pdbx_description
1 polymer ?
#
loop_
_entity_poly.entity_id
_entity_poly.type
_entity_poly.pdbx_seq_one_letter_code
_entity_poly.pdbx_strand_id
1 'polypeptide(L)'
;MNCQKTSAVAEYLRYNLIRTEDDLLCDGDASLSSVYSILIVKINSRYGVDYRFLYDVSRRRETAQALLNLLKENHVKPAEVEMLTEDLLGG
;
A
#
# COMPACT_ATOMS: atom_id res chain seq x y z
N MET A 1 -38.01 -25.91 -0.25
CA MET A 1 -36.76 -25.68 -1.01
C MET A 1 -35.98 -24.57 -0.30
N ASN A 2 -34.94 -24.92 0.44
CA ASN A 2 -34.12 -23.95 1.17
C ASN A 2 -33.07 -23.36 0.24
N CYS A 3 -33.29 -22.13 -0.23
CA CYS A 3 -32.24 -21.36 -0.90
C CYS A 3 -31.25 -20.86 0.15
N GLN A 4 -30.19 -21.62 0.41
CA GLN A 4 -29.00 -21.09 1.06
C GLN A 4 -28.37 -20.07 0.11
N LYS A 5 -28.63 -18.78 0.35
CA LYS A 5 -27.86 -17.68 -0.23
C LYS A 5 -26.43 -17.83 0.29
N THR A 6 -25.56 -18.47 -0.48
CA THR A 6 -24.12 -18.36 -0.29
C THR A 6 -23.77 -16.90 -0.52
N SER A 7 -23.66 -16.14 0.58
CA SER A 7 -23.20 -14.76 0.53
C SER A 7 -21.80 -14.80 -0.05
N ALA A 8 -21.64 -14.35 -1.30
CA ALA A 8 -20.35 -14.25 -1.94
C ALA A 8 -19.46 -13.36 -1.06
N VAL A 9 -18.33 -13.92 -0.63
CA VAL A 9 -17.37 -13.19 0.18
C VAL A 9 -16.73 -12.15 -0.74
N ALA A 10 -16.98 -10.87 -0.46
CA ALA A 10 -16.44 -9.77 -1.24
C ALA A 10 -15.05 -9.42 -0.69
N GLU A 11 -14.06 -9.39 -1.57
CA GLU A 11 -12.71 -8.93 -1.25
C GLU A 11 -12.50 -7.54 -1.86
N TYR A 12 -11.92 -6.63 -1.10
CA TYR A 12 -11.54 -5.31 -1.61
C TYR A 12 -10.22 -4.84 -1.01
N LEU A 13 -9.52 -4.00 -1.77
CA LEU A 13 -8.23 -3.44 -1.40
C LEU A 13 -8.40 -1.98 -0.96
N ARG A 14 -7.77 -1.62 0.15
CA ARG A 14 -7.62 -0.22 0.58
C ARG A 14 -6.17 0.19 0.49
N TYR A 15 -5.91 1.35 -0.08
CA TYR A 15 -4.58 1.89 -0.28
C TYR A 15 -4.43 3.19 0.49
N ASN A 16 -3.40 3.28 1.32
CA ASN A 16 -3.12 4.44 2.17
C ASN A 16 -1.67 4.87 1.99
N LEU A 17 -1.44 6.18 2.00
CA LEU A 17 -0.09 6.73 2.08
C LEU A 17 0.25 6.96 3.56
N ILE A 18 1.38 6.42 3.98
CA ILE A 18 1.91 6.55 5.34
C ILE A 18 3.23 7.31 5.24
N ARG A 19 3.49 8.17 6.22
CA ARG A 19 4.82 8.74 6.45
C ARG A 19 5.43 7.98 7.61
N THR A 20 6.55 7.34 7.38
CA THR A 20 7.40 6.72 8.40
C THR A 20 8.62 7.61 8.61
N GLU A 21 9.19 7.54 9.82
CA GLU A 21 10.46 8.17 10.15
C GLU A 21 11.54 7.07 10.13
N ASP A 22 12.64 7.35 9.45
CA ASP A 22 13.82 6.50 9.33
C ASP A 22 14.74 6.83 10.51
N ASP A 23 14.69 5.99 11.54
CA ASP A 23 15.44 6.17 12.79
C ASP A 23 16.98 6.12 12.60
N LEU A 24 17.46 5.76 11.39
CA LEU A 24 18.88 5.67 11.07
C LEU A 24 19.55 7.03 10.80
N LEU A 25 18.78 8.11 10.62
CA LEU A 25 19.30 9.47 10.41
C LEU A 25 19.19 10.28 11.71
N CYS A 26 20.02 9.95 12.70
CA CYS A 26 20.03 10.61 14.01
C CYS A 26 20.71 12.00 14.06
N ASP A 27 21.23 12.55 12.95
CA ASP A 27 21.81 13.89 12.98
C ASP A 27 21.71 14.56 11.59
N GLY A 28 20.90 15.62 11.50
CA GLY A 28 20.87 16.54 10.37
C GLY A 28 19.68 16.34 9.42
N ASP A 29 18.75 17.29 9.46
CA ASP A 29 17.57 17.47 8.61
C ASP A 29 16.41 16.47 8.74
N ALA A 30 15.39 16.90 9.49
CA ALA A 30 14.08 16.24 9.63
C ALA A 30 13.31 16.03 8.30
N SER A 31 13.73 16.69 7.21
CA SER A 31 13.18 16.44 5.87
C SER A 31 13.78 15.20 5.21
N LEU A 32 14.98 14.77 5.61
CA LEU A 32 15.66 13.58 5.06
C LEU A 32 15.31 12.31 5.84
N SER A 33 14.85 12.44 7.09
CA SER A 33 14.42 11.31 7.93
C SER A 33 13.05 10.75 7.56
N SER A 34 12.28 11.40 6.69
CA SER A 34 10.92 10.94 6.36
C SER A 34 10.90 10.10 5.10
N VAL A 35 10.39 8.88 5.22
CA VAL A 35 10.08 8.00 4.09
C VAL A 35 8.57 7.93 3.95
N TYR A 36 8.07 8.06 2.72
CA TYR A 36 6.67 7.81 2.41
C TYR A 36 6.50 6.41 1.88
N SER A 37 5.60 5.67 2.52
CA SER A 37 5.34 4.27 2.28
C SER A 37 3.88 4.07 1.89
N ILE A 38 3.60 3.10 1.04
CA ILE A 38 2.24 2.74 0.66
C ILE A 38 1.81 1.52 1.44
N LEU A 39 0.71 1.66 2.21
CA LEU A 39 0.04 0.56 2.89
C LEU A 39 -1.14 0.07 2.06
N ILE A 40 -1.10 -1.19 1.66
CA ILE A 40 -2.21 -1.89 1.02
C ILE A 40 -2.82 -2.87 2.03
N VAL A 41 -4.12 -2.73 2.26
CA VAL A 41 -4.88 -3.57 3.18
C VAL A 41 -5.88 -4.39 2.38
N LYS A 42 -5.73 -5.71 2.44
CA LYS A 42 -6.72 -6.64 1.91
C LYS A 42 -7.82 -6.85 2.93
N ILE A 43 -9.06 -6.56 2.56
CA ILE A 43 -10.23 -6.71 3.42
C ILE A 43 -11.17 -7.74 2.83
N ASN A 44 -11.52 -8.71 3.65
CA ASN A 44 -12.49 -9.72 3.38
C ASN A 44 -13.80 -9.36 4.09
N SER A 45 -14.92 -9.29 3.37
CA SER A 45 -16.21 -8.86 3.94
C SER A 45 -16.73 -9.75 5.08
N ARG A 46 -16.22 -10.97 5.22
CA ARG A 46 -16.60 -11.93 6.25
C ARG A 46 -15.68 -11.89 7.47
N TYR A 47 -14.39 -11.66 7.26
CA TYR A 47 -13.36 -11.80 8.30
C TYR A 47 -12.71 -10.46 8.70
N GLY A 48 -13.01 -9.37 8.00
CA GLY A 48 -12.40 -8.07 8.22
C GLY A 48 -11.04 -7.95 7.53
N VAL A 49 -10.04 -7.39 8.22
CA VAL A 49 -8.69 -7.22 7.65
C VAL A 49 -8.00 -8.59 7.56
N ASP A 50 -7.60 -8.96 6.35
CA ASP A 50 -6.94 -10.23 6.05
C ASP A 50 -5.41 -10.05 6.10
N TYR A 51 -4.87 -9.09 5.34
CA TYR A 51 -3.42 -8.82 5.27
C TYR A 51 -3.12 -7.32 5.11
N ARG A 52 -1.91 -6.93 5.52
CA ARG A 52 -1.33 -5.59 5.39
C ARG A 52 0.04 -5.68 4.73
N PHE A 53 0.25 -4.90 3.68
CA PHE A 53 1.50 -4.84 2.94
C PHE A 53 2.01 -3.40 2.96
N LEU A 54 3.24 -3.18 3.39
CA LEU A 54 3.85 -1.87 3.50
C LEU A 54 5.06 -1.82 2.58
N TYR A 55 5.07 -0.83 1.68
CA TYR A 55 6.13 -0.64 0.70
C TYR A 55 6.74 0.74 0.89
N ASP A 56 8.03 0.83 1.19
CA ASP A 56 8.74 2.10 1.20
C ASP A 56 8.95 2.56 -0.24
N VAL A 57 8.53 3.78 -0.56
CA VAL A 57 8.45 4.23 -1.96
C VAL A 57 9.39 5.40 -2.22
N SER A 58 9.27 6.47 -1.45
CA SER A 58 10.02 7.69 -1.73
C SER A 58 10.10 8.61 -0.53
N ARG A 59 11.18 9.36 -0.42
CA ARG A 59 11.26 10.49 0.52
C ARG A 59 10.48 11.72 0.04
N ARG A 60 10.05 11.75 -1.23
CA ARG A 60 9.22 12.81 -1.80
C ARG A 60 7.75 12.43 -1.74
N ARG A 61 6.95 13.24 -1.01
CA ARG A 61 5.50 13.05 -0.86
C ARG A 61 4.78 12.97 -2.20
N GLU A 62 5.12 13.86 -3.13
CA GLU A 62 4.46 13.98 -4.44
C GLU A 62 4.64 12.71 -5.29
N THR A 63 5.86 12.17 -5.31
CA THR A 63 6.17 10.91 -5.99
C THR A 63 5.39 9.74 -5.39
N ALA A 64 5.39 9.62 -4.06
CA ALA A 64 4.64 8.56 -3.38
C ALA A 64 3.11 8.70 -3.56
N GLN A 65 2.61 9.93 -3.61
CA GLN A 65 1.20 10.22 -3.89
C GLN A 65 0.80 9.88 -5.33
N ALA A 66 1.66 10.18 -6.31
CA ALA A 66 1.44 9.79 -7.70
C ALA A 66 1.39 8.27 -7.86
N LEU A 67 2.32 7.54 -7.23
CA LEU A 67 2.30 6.08 -7.23
C LEU A 67 1.04 5.53 -6.56
N LEU A 68 0.63 6.08 -5.42
CA LEU A 68 -0.62 5.67 -4.75
C LEU A 68 -1.83 5.78 -5.68
N ASN A 69 -1.92 6.86 -6.45
CA ASN A 69 -3.04 7.06 -7.37
C ASN A 69 -3.01 6.02 -8.50
N LEU A 70 -1.85 5.75 -9.09
CA LEU A 70 -1.69 4.71 -10.11
C LEU A 70 -2.10 3.32 -9.58
N LEU A 71 -1.68 2.95 -8.38
CA LEU A 71 -2.04 1.66 -7.77
C LEU A 71 -3.55 1.56 -7.50
N LYS A 72 -4.17 2.66 -7.04
CA LYS A 72 -5.62 2.73 -6.79
C LYS A 72 -6.42 2.62 -8.08
N GLU A 73 -6.07 3.38 -9.11
CA GLU A 73 -6.77 3.42 -10.40
C GLU A 73 -6.74 2.07 -11.11
N ASN A 74 -5.61 1.36 -11.01
CA ASN A 74 -5.43 0.06 -11.67
C ASN A 74 -5.80 -1.14 -10.78
N HIS A 75 -6.30 -0.90 -9.56
CA HIS A 75 -6.62 -1.97 -8.59
C HIS A 75 -5.48 -2.98 -8.38
N VAL A 76 -4.23 -2.49 -8.37
CA VAL A 76 -3.03 -3.33 -8.34
C VAL A 76 -2.99 -4.17 -7.09
N LYS A 77 -2.81 -5.48 -7.25
CA LYS A 77 -2.71 -6.40 -6.11
C LYS A 77 -1.33 -6.31 -5.46
N PRO A 78 -1.21 -6.57 -4.15
CA PRO A 78 0.08 -6.55 -3.45
C PRO A 78 1.21 -7.32 -4.16
N ALA A 79 0.92 -8.50 -4.72
CA ALA A 79 1.90 -9.31 -5.45
C ALA A 79 2.44 -8.64 -6.74
N GLU A 80 1.69 -7.70 -7.31
CA GLU A 80 2.09 -6.95 -8.51
C GLU A 80 2.82 -5.65 -8.15
N VAL A 81 2.68 -5.18 -6.91
CA VAL A 81 3.27 -3.93 -6.44
C VAL A 81 4.79 -4.04 -6.33
N GLU A 82 5.31 -5.16 -5.83
CA GLU A 82 6.77 -5.37 -5.69
C GLU A 82 7.47 -5.23 -7.05
N MET A 83 6.97 -5.92 -8.08
CA MET A 83 7.49 -5.82 -9.44
C MET A 83 7.43 -4.39 -9.98
N LEU A 84 6.31 -3.70 -9.77
CA LEU A 84 6.14 -2.32 -10.23
C LEU A 84 7.04 -1.34 -9.47
N THR A 85 7.27 -1.54 -8.18
CA THR A 85 8.17 -0.70 -7.40
C THR A 85 9.62 -0.87 -7.81
N GLU A 86 10.07 -2.09 -8.11
CA GLU A 86 11.41 -2.35 -8.63
C GLU A 86 11.62 -1.70 -10.02
N ASP A 87 10.65 -1.85 -10.92
CA ASP A 87 10.69 -1.28 -12.27
C ASP A 87 10.65 0.27 -12.26
N LEU A 88 9.89 0.88 -11.35
CA LEU A 88 9.68 2.33 -11.31
C LEU A 88 10.71 3.09 -10.47
N LEU A 89 11.25 2.47 -9.43
CA LEU A 89 12.22 3.12 -8.53
C LEU A 89 13.67 2.85 -8.93
N GLY A 90 13.90 1.93 -9.87
CA GLY A 90 15.22 1.62 -10.41
C GLY A 90 16.11 0.95 -9.37
N GLY A 91 16.31 -0.37 -9.54
CA GLY A 91 17.41 -1.08 -8.89
C GLY A 91 18.77 -0.45 -9.20
#